data_AF-A0A6B2SK24-F1
#
_entry.id   AF-A0A6B2SK24-F1
#
_cell.length_a   1.000
_cell.length_b   1.000
_cell.length_c   1.000
_cell.angle_alpha   90.00
_cell.angle_beta   90.00
_cell.angle_gamma   90.00
#
_symmetry.space_group_name_H-M   'P 1'
#
loop_
_entity.id
_entity.type
_entity.pdbx_description
1 polymer ?
#
loop_
_entity_poly.entity_id
_entity_poly.type
_entity_poly.pdbx_seq_one_letter_code
_entity_poly.pdbx_strand_id
1 'polypeptide(L)'
;RLLGLIAEERGDAERAEEHYCAALSLLERSSAVGDLADLCRLLGDLLRRTGRVEAAMDAYRTGLGHRAAPGTTTLGPAPATPPM
;
A
#
# COMPACT_ATOMS: atom_id res chain seq x y z
N ARG A 1 7.77 -0.27 9.49
CA ARG A 1 6.44 -0.14 10.13
C ARG A 1 6.51 0.52 11.50
N LEU A 2 7.05 -0.14 12.54
CA LEU A 2 7.01 0.37 13.92
C LEU A 2 7.66 1.75 14.10
N LEU A 3 8.80 2.00 13.47
CA LEU A 3 9.46 3.31 13.51
C LEU A 3 8.57 4.42 12.93
N GLY A 4 7.78 4.13 11.89
CA GLY A 4 6.83 5.08 11.33
C GLY A 4 5.68 5.40 12.27
N LEU A 5 5.14 4.40 12.96
CA LEU A 5 4.09 4.58 13.98
C LEU A 5 4.58 5.43 15.15
N ILE A 6 5.81 5.19 15.62
CA ILE A 6 6.42 5.98 16.70
C ILE A 6 6.65 7.43 16.26
N ALA A 7 7.05 7.66 15.01
CA ALA A 7 7.19 9.02 14.46
C ALA A 7 5.83 9.73 14.33
N GLU A 8 4.78 9.02 13.91
CA GLU A 8 3.40 9.54 13.92
C GLU A 8 2.94 9.96 15.32
N GLU A 9 3.17 9.13 16.34
CA GLU A 9 2.84 9.47 17.73
C GLU A 9 3.57 10.72 18.23
N ARG A 10 4.76 11.00 17.67
CA ARG A 10 5.54 12.21 17.97
C ARG A 10 5.14 13.42 17.14
N GLY A 11 4.20 13.27 16.20
CA GLY A 11 3.79 14.32 15.27
C GLY A 11 4.78 14.58 14.13
N ASP A 12 5.78 13.72 13.97
CA ASP A 12 6.82 13.84 12.94
C ASP A 12 6.40 13.05 11.69
N ALA A 13 5.50 13.66 10.92
CA ALA A 13 4.92 13.03 9.74
C ALA A 13 5.94 12.76 8.63
N GLU A 14 6.94 13.63 8.49
CA GLU A 14 7.96 13.51 7.44
C GLU A 14 8.85 12.27 7.70
N ARG A 15 9.27 12.11 8.96
CA ARG A 15 10.07 10.95 9.40
C ARG A 15 9.26 9.67 9.40
N ALA A 16 7.96 9.75 9.68
CA ALA A 16 7.05 8.61 9.55
C ALA A 16 6.97 8.12 8.09
N GLU A 17 6.83 9.04 7.13
CA GLU A 17 6.82 8.73 5.70
C GLU A 17 8.12 8.08 5.25
N GLU A 18 9.29 8.62 5.64
CA GLU A 18 10.60 8.01 5.37
C GLU A 18 10.67 6.56 5.87
N HIS A 19 10.21 6.32 7.10
CA HIS A 19 10.21 4.98 7.71
C HIS A 19 9.24 4.02 7.03
N TYR A 20 8.12 4.49 6.50
CA TYR A 20 7.21 3.66 5.71
C TYR A 20 7.77 3.37 4.32
N CYS A 21 8.30 4.36 3.60
CA CYS A 21 8.93 4.17 2.30
C CYS A 21 10.12 3.21 2.37
N ALA A 22 11.00 3.34 3.36
CA ALA A 22 12.13 2.42 3.54
C ALA A 22 11.67 0.98 3.79
N ALA A 23 10.61 0.78 4.58
CA ALA A 23 10.05 -0.53 4.84
C ALA A 23 9.31 -1.10 3.61
N LEU A 24 8.67 -0.27 2.78
CA LEU A 24 8.11 -0.67 1.49
C LEU A 24 9.19 -1.23 0.56
N SER A 25 10.30 -0.49 0.37
CA SER A 25 11.41 -0.94 -0.49
C SER A 25 12.12 -2.20 0.03
N LEU A 26 12.04 -2.50 1.33
CA LEU A 26 12.52 -3.76 1.89
C LEU A 26 11.52 -4.89 1.63
N LEU A 27 10.23 -4.62 1.84
CA LEU A 27 9.15 -5.59 1.63
C LEU A 27 8.95 -5.93 0.16
N GLU A 28 9.14 -5.02 -0.79
CA GLU A 28 9.06 -5.35 -2.23
C GLU A 28 10.07 -6.43 -2.65
N ARG A 29 11.19 -6.56 -1.93
CA ARG A 29 12.24 -7.56 -2.20
C ARG A 29 11.96 -8.91 -1.53
N SER A 30 11.03 -8.96 -0.58
CA SER A 30 10.59 -10.19 0.08
C SER A 30 9.16 -10.47 -0.34
N SER A 31 8.78 -11.66 -0.83
CA SER A 31 7.39 -11.92 -1.28
C SER A 31 6.29 -11.89 -0.18
N ALA A 32 6.44 -11.07 0.87
CA ALA A 32 5.49 -10.79 1.94
C ALA A 32 4.43 -9.76 1.49
N VAL A 33 3.58 -10.17 0.55
CA VAL A 33 2.55 -9.32 -0.07
C VAL A 33 1.55 -8.73 0.95
N GLY A 34 1.25 -9.48 2.03
CA GLY A 34 0.34 -9.03 3.09
C GLY A 34 0.87 -7.84 3.89
N ASP A 35 2.15 -7.86 4.25
CA ASP A 35 2.79 -6.78 5.00
C ASP A 35 2.92 -5.50 4.16
N LEU A 36 3.03 -5.65 2.85
CA LEU A 36 3.12 -4.55 1.89
C LEU A 36 1.79 -3.80 1.79
N ALA A 37 0.66 -4.50 1.65
CA ALA A 37 -0.66 -3.88 1.62
C ALA A 37 -0.98 -3.10 2.91
N ASP A 38 -0.58 -3.65 4.05
CA ASP A 38 -0.70 -2.99 5.34
C ASP A 38 0.13 -1.71 5.44
N LEU A 39 1.35 -1.73 4.90
CA LEU A 39 2.22 -0.56 4.88
C LEU A 39 1.68 0.56 3.99
N CYS A 40 1.20 0.20 2.79
CA CYS A 40 0.54 1.13 1.88
C CYS A 40 -0.65 1.82 2.53
N ARG A 41 -1.45 1.08 3.31
CA ARG A 41 -2.57 1.67 4.06
C ARG A 41 -2.09 2.68 5.10
N LEU A 42 -1.06 2.35 5.89
CA LEU A 42 -0.50 3.26 6.90
C LEU A 42 0.05 4.55 6.27
N LEU A 43 0.79 4.40 5.16
CA LEU A 43 1.30 5.55 4.40
C LEU A 43 0.15 6.41 3.85
N GLY A 44 -0.90 5.79 3.31
CA GLY A 44 -2.08 6.51 2.85
C GLY A 44 -2.81 7.23 3.98
N ASP A 45 -2.89 6.65 5.17
CA ASP A 45 -3.51 7.28 6.35
C ASP A 45 -2.70 8.50 6.79
N LEU A 46 -1.37 8.39 6.83
CA LEU A 46 -0.44 9.48 7.11
C LEU A 46 -0.60 10.63 6.11
N LEU A 47 -0.52 10.34 4.81
CA LEU A 47 -0.62 11.34 3.74
C LEU A 47 -1.99 12.06 3.75
N ARG A 48 -3.06 11.33 4.08
CA ARG A 48 -4.39 11.92 4.23
C ARG A 48 -4.43 12.92 5.39
N ARG A 49 -3.81 12.59 6.53
CA ARG A 49 -3.74 13.47 7.70
C ARG A 49 -2.91 14.73 7.44
N THR A 50 -1.89 14.64 6.59
CA THR A 50 -1.09 15.81 6.17
C THR A 50 -1.70 16.61 5.02
N GLY A 51 -2.94 16.29 4.60
CA GLY A 51 -3.63 16.99 3.50
C GLY A 51 -3.16 16.61 2.09
N ARG A 52 -2.27 15.63 1.93
CA ARG A 52 -1.74 15.14 0.65
C ARG A 52 -2.66 14.06 0.07
N VAL A 53 -3.90 14.44 -0.25
CA VAL A 53 -4.98 13.51 -0.62
C VAL A 53 -4.66 12.68 -1.86
N GLU A 54 -4.09 13.27 -2.91
CA GLU A 54 -3.76 12.51 -4.13
C GLU A 54 -2.69 11.43 -3.87
N ALA A 55 -1.63 11.79 -3.15
CA ALA A 55 -0.60 10.83 -2.76
C ALA A 55 -1.15 9.72 -1.85
N ALA A 56 -2.10 10.05 -0.98
CA ALA A 56 -2.80 9.07 -0.15
C ALA A 56 -3.58 8.06 -1.01
N MET A 57 -4.32 8.57 -2.01
CA MET A 57 -5.08 7.74 -2.94
C MET A 57 -4.18 6.77 -3.71
N ASP A 58 -3.03 7.23 -4.18
CA ASP A 58 -2.07 6.38 -4.88
C ASP A 58 -1.49 5.30 -3.96
N ALA A 59 -1.15 5.65 -2.72
CA ALA A 59 -0.70 4.67 -1.72
C ALA A 59 -1.77 3.59 -1.46
N TYR A 60 -3.04 3.96 -1.30
CA TYR A 60 -4.13 2.98 -1.13
C TYR A 60 -4.30 2.09 -2.36
N ARG A 61 -4.24 2.65 -3.58
CA ARG A 61 -4.35 1.88 -4.82
C ARG A 61 -3.24 0.85 -4.93
N THR A 62 -2.00 1.22 -4.63
CA THR A 62 -0.88 0.28 -4.58
C THR A 62 -1.16 -0.85 -3.60
N GLY A 63 -1.56 -0.53 -2.36
CA GLY A 63 -1.86 -1.56 -1.35
C GLY A 63 -2.99 -2.51 -1.76
N LEU A 64 -4.04 -1.99 -2.39
CA LEU A 64 -5.14 -2.82 -2.92
C LEU A 64 -4.69 -3.71 -4.08
N GLY A 65 -3.83 -3.20 -4.98
CA GLY A 65 -3.25 -3.97 -6.08
C GLY A 65 -2.42 -5.15 -5.58
N HIS A 66 -1.72 -5.00 -4.45
CA HIS A 66 -0.97 -6.10 -3.84
C HIS A 66 -1.89 -7.13 -3.17
N ARG A 67 -2.99 -6.71 -2.55
CA ARG A 67 -3.96 -7.65 -1.95
C ARG A 67 -4.74 -8.45 -3.00
N ALA A 68 -4.95 -7.86 -4.18
CA ALA A 68 -5.54 -8.51 -5.33
C ALA A 68 -4.46 -9.29 -6.10
N ALA A 69 -4.13 -10.50 -5.65
CA ALA A 69 -3.36 -11.40 -6.51
C ALA A 69 -4.12 -11.61 -7.84
N PRO A 70 -3.48 -11.48 -9.02
CA PRO A 70 -4.09 -11.89 -10.28
C PRO A 70 -4.49 -13.37 -10.17
N GLY A 71 -5.78 -13.65 -10.03
CA GLY A 71 -6.31 -15.01 -9.88
C GLY A 71 -7.21 -15.28 -8.67
N THR A 72 -7.39 -14.33 -7.75
CA THR A 72 -8.35 -14.51 -6.62
C THR A 72 -9.71 -13.88 -6.84
N THR A 73 -10.00 -13.37 -8.04
CA THR A 73 -11.40 -13.17 -8.42
C THR A 73 -12.04 -14.55 -8.51
N THR A 74 -13.04 -14.81 -7.67
CA THR A 74 -13.91 -16.00 -7.70
C THR A 74 -14.63 -16.22 -9.03
N LEU A 75 -14.38 -15.34 -10.00
CA LEU A 75 -15.00 -15.32 -11.33
C LEU A 75 -14.26 -16.20 -12.36
N GLY A 76 -13.14 -16.82 -12.00
CA GLY A 76 -12.37 -17.63 -12.94
C GLY A 76 -11.72 -16.79 -14.04
N PRO A 77 -11.07 -17.43 -15.04
CA PRO A 77 -10.48 -16.73 -16.17
C PRO A 77 -11.54 -15.91 -16.92
N ALA A 78 -11.14 -14.78 -17.49
CA ALA A 78 -12.03 -13.95 -18.30
C ALA A 78 -12.69 -14.79 -19.41
N PRO A 79 -14.01 -14.65 -19.65
CA PRO A 79 -14.69 -15.41 -20.69
C PRO A 79 -14.06 -15.12 -22.05
N ALA A 80 -13.95 -16.17 -22.89
CA ALA A 80 -13.39 -16.06 -24.22
C ALA A 80 -14.10 -14.96 -25.03
N THR A 81 -13.32 -14.12 -25.71
CA THR A 81 -13.83 -13.09 -26.62
C THR A 81 -14.75 -13.71 -27.67
N PRO A 82 -15.97 -13.19 -27.86
CA PRO A 82 -16.89 -13.75 -28.84
C PRO A 82 -16.30 -13.61 -30.26
N PRO A 83 -16.50 -14.60 -31.14
CA PRO A 83 -16.08 -14.51 -32.53
C PRO A 83 -16.87 -13.39 -33.25
N MET A 84 -16.15 -12.64 -34.09
CA MET A 84 -16.67 -11.61 -35.00
C MET A 84 -17.66 -12.17 -36.00
#